data_AF-A0AAD3D106-F1
#
_entry.id   AF-A0AAD3D106-F1
#
_cell.length_a   1.000
_cell.length_b   1.000
_cell.length_c   1.000
_cell.angle_alpha   90.00
_cell.angle_beta   90.00
_cell.angle_gamma   90.00
#
_symmetry.space_group_name_H-M   'P 1'
#
loop_
_entity.id
_entity.type
_entity.pdbx_description
1 polymer ?
#
loop_
_entity_poly.entity_id
_entity_poly.type
_entity_poly.pdbx_seq_one_letter_code
_entity_poly.pdbx_strand_id
1 'polypeptide(L)'
;MKLLNIVSILSLFKAAAAFGTTSRHEFVQILSTAGIAAFSSSLAPEIANAAAIEKAEGKILRANKCAYGEGEGCEDLAGDNAFIKELQKRSQENKEATQKEYLSAYQMKNYPDFFASYGKFMVKKSDGTFELYDEAEFAELKKANKIRLERPTAMGGKVQDLTQKPILVLVE
;
A
#
# COMPACT_ATOMS: atom_id res chain seq x y z
N MET A 1 -22.03 -48.63 -24.30
CA MET A 1 -21.37 -49.86 -23.76
C MET A 1 -19.87 -49.78 -24.09
N LYS A 2 -19.07 -49.24 -23.16
CA LYS A 2 -17.61 -49.45 -23.02
C LYS A 2 -17.19 -48.75 -21.72
N LEU A 3 -17.23 -49.55 -20.66
CA LEU A 3 -16.56 -49.33 -19.39
C LEU A 3 -15.07 -49.65 -19.54
N LEU A 4 -14.28 -49.06 -18.64
CA LEU A 4 -12.94 -49.46 -18.14
C LEU A 4 -11.75 -48.56 -18.51
N ASN A 5 -10.93 -48.36 -17.47
CA ASN A 5 -9.67 -47.62 -17.36
C ASN A 5 -9.86 -46.09 -17.25
N ILE A 6 -9.44 -45.40 -16.19
CA ILE A 6 -8.14 -45.49 -15.51
C ILE A 6 -8.32 -45.15 -14.02
N VAL A 7 -8.13 -46.15 -13.16
CA VAL A 7 -7.81 -46.02 -11.74
C VAL A 7 -6.28 -46.02 -11.66
N SER A 8 -5.64 -44.85 -11.47
CA SER A 8 -4.23 -44.71 -11.01
C SER A 8 -3.76 -43.25 -11.03
N ILE A 9 -4.32 -42.38 -10.18
CA ILE A 9 -3.65 -41.13 -9.75
C ILE A 9 -3.99 -40.89 -8.28
N LEU A 10 -3.59 -41.82 -7.41
CA LEU A 10 -3.84 -41.71 -5.97
C LEU A 10 -2.69 -42.32 -5.18
N SER A 11 -1.47 -41.85 -5.45
CA SER A 11 -0.27 -42.30 -4.72
C SER A 11 0.97 -41.44 -5.03
N LEU A 12 0.93 -40.11 -4.80
CA LEU A 12 2.17 -39.29 -4.84
C LEU A 12 2.08 -37.92 -4.16
N PHE A 13 1.57 -37.83 -2.93
CA PHE A 13 1.81 -36.66 -2.06
C PHE A 13 1.95 -37.09 -0.58
N LYS A 14 3.02 -37.82 -0.29
CA LYS A 14 3.56 -37.99 1.07
C LYS A 14 5.08 -37.83 1.02
N ALA A 15 5.56 -36.59 0.99
CA ALA A 15 6.91 -36.22 1.40
C ALA A 15 7.04 -34.69 1.34
N ALA A 16 7.00 -34.03 2.50
CA ALA A 16 7.76 -32.81 2.84
C ALA A 16 7.19 -32.18 4.13
N ALA A 17 7.12 -32.97 5.19
CA ALA A 17 7.10 -32.44 6.55
C ALA A 17 8.53 -32.53 7.08
N ALA A 18 9.33 -31.48 6.85
CA ALA A 18 10.57 -31.16 7.57
C ALA A 18 11.28 -30.00 6.84
N PHE A 19 10.79 -28.77 7.01
CA PHE A 19 11.67 -27.61 6.85
C PHE A 19 11.71 -26.87 8.18
N GLY A 20 12.78 -27.18 8.91
CA GLY A 20 13.18 -26.48 10.10
C GLY A 20 13.53 -25.04 9.78
N THR A 21 13.28 -24.21 10.77
CA THR A 21 13.76 -22.85 10.94
C THR A 21 15.19 -22.67 10.42
N THR A 22 15.35 -22.04 9.26
CA THR A 22 16.64 -21.54 8.79
C THR A 22 16.51 -20.07 8.38
N SER A 23 17.48 -19.32 8.87
CA SER A 23 17.63 -17.87 8.85
C SER A 23 17.52 -17.26 7.44
N ARG A 24 16.86 -16.10 7.35
CA ARG A 24 16.59 -15.34 6.10
C ARG A 24 17.84 -14.73 5.44
N HIS A 25 19.05 -14.97 5.95
CA HIS A 25 20.26 -14.30 5.49
C HIS A 25 21.07 -15.01 4.38
N GLU A 26 20.70 -16.23 3.96
CA GLU A 26 21.49 -16.98 2.95
C GLU A 26 20.93 -16.96 1.52
N PHE A 27 19.76 -16.36 1.26
CA PHE A 27 19.14 -16.43 -0.07
C PHE A 27 19.61 -15.36 -1.09
N VAL A 28 20.61 -14.55 -0.75
CA VAL A 28 21.08 -13.41 -1.59
C VAL A 28 22.37 -13.71 -2.37
N GLN A 29 22.99 -14.89 -2.24
CA GLN A 29 24.31 -15.15 -2.87
C GLN A 29 24.33 -16.20 -4.00
N ILE A 30 23.20 -16.73 -4.47
CA ILE A 30 23.16 -17.76 -5.53
C ILE A 30 22.58 -17.18 -6.84
N LEU A 31 23.07 -16.01 -7.27
CA LEU A 31 22.70 -15.45 -8.58
C LEU A 31 23.79 -14.59 -9.24
N SER A 32 25.05 -14.70 -8.81
CA SER A 32 26.15 -13.84 -9.27
C SER A 32 27.27 -14.55 -10.04
N THR A 33 27.16 -15.85 -10.34
CA THR A 33 28.28 -16.61 -10.93
C THR A 33 27.88 -17.58 -12.04
N ALA A 34 27.27 -17.09 -13.13
CA ALA A 34 27.35 -17.74 -14.44
C ALA A 34 26.84 -16.79 -15.55
N GLY A 35 27.73 -16.28 -16.40
CA GLY A 35 27.33 -15.51 -17.58
C GLY A 35 28.41 -14.62 -18.17
N ILE A 36 29.57 -15.20 -18.48
CA ILE A 36 30.67 -14.53 -19.19
C ILE A 36 30.33 -14.43 -20.69
N ALA A 37 30.57 -13.22 -21.22
CA ALA A 37 30.98 -12.85 -22.58
C ALA A 37 30.21 -13.36 -23.80
N ALA A 38 29.68 -12.42 -24.59
CA ALA A 38 30.26 -12.05 -25.89
C ALA A 38 29.25 -11.24 -26.71
N PHE A 39 29.32 -9.91 -26.66
CA PHE A 39 28.83 -9.03 -27.73
C PHE A 39 29.72 -7.79 -27.80
N SER A 40 30.90 -7.99 -28.37
CA SER A 40 31.70 -6.91 -28.97
C SER A 40 31.42 -6.92 -30.47
N SER A 41 30.58 -6.00 -30.91
CA SER A 41 30.55 -5.58 -32.31
C SER A 41 30.07 -4.13 -32.38
N SER A 42 31.07 -3.27 -32.49
CA SER A 42 31.06 -1.92 -33.03
C SER A 42 29.97 -1.66 -34.06
N LEU A 43 29.23 -0.55 -33.89
CA LEU A 43 28.73 0.32 -34.95
C LEU A 43 28.33 1.65 -34.31
N ALA A 44 29.29 2.58 -34.29
CA ALA A 44 28.98 4.00 -34.18
C ALA A 44 28.55 4.50 -35.56
N PRO A 45 27.50 5.33 -35.62
CA PRO A 45 27.63 6.54 -36.41
C PRO A 45 27.18 7.80 -35.63
N GLU A 46 28.01 8.83 -35.81
CA GLU A 46 27.66 10.25 -35.88
C GLU A 46 26.94 10.90 -34.70
N ILE A 47 27.79 11.37 -33.78
CA ILE A 47 27.59 12.61 -33.06
C ILE A 47 27.58 13.75 -34.09
N ALA A 48 26.41 14.10 -34.62
CA ALA A 48 26.22 15.34 -35.36
C ALA A 48 24.78 15.83 -35.20
N ASN A 49 24.37 16.11 -33.95
CA ASN A 49 23.38 17.15 -33.65
C ASN A 49 23.40 17.51 -32.16
N ALA A 50 24.58 17.87 -31.64
CA ALA A 50 24.71 18.52 -30.33
C ALA A 50 24.10 19.94 -30.31
N ALA A 51 23.70 20.50 -31.46
CA ALA A 51 23.11 21.84 -31.58
C ALA A 51 21.57 21.85 -31.60
N ALA A 52 20.90 20.69 -31.57
CA ALA A 52 19.42 20.61 -31.54
C ALA A 52 18.85 20.34 -30.13
N ILE A 53 19.71 20.15 -29.13
CA ILE A 53 19.33 20.04 -27.71
C ILE A 53 19.64 21.37 -26.99
N GLU A 54 19.45 22.50 -27.66
CA GLU A 54 19.53 23.85 -27.06
C GLU A 54 18.29 24.67 -27.43
N LYS A 55 17.08 24.09 -27.32
CA LYS A 55 15.84 24.88 -27.18
C LYS A 55 14.58 24.10 -26.81
N ALA A 56 14.71 22.92 -26.22
CA ALA A 56 13.64 22.39 -25.39
C ALA A 56 13.92 22.81 -23.95
N GLU A 57 13.89 24.12 -23.68
CA GLU A 57 13.55 24.58 -22.34
C GLU A 57 12.12 24.08 -22.11
N GLY A 58 12.00 22.85 -21.63
CA GLY A 58 10.76 22.29 -21.15
C GLY A 58 10.30 23.24 -20.07
N LYS A 59 9.46 24.20 -20.45
CA LYS A 59 8.80 25.14 -19.57
C LYS A 59 8.10 24.25 -18.57
N ILE A 60 8.72 24.06 -17.40
CA ILE A 60 8.16 23.26 -16.33
C ILE A 60 6.84 23.94 -16.07
N LEU A 61 5.75 23.32 -16.52
CA LEU A 61 4.41 23.78 -16.28
C LEU A 61 4.21 23.63 -14.77
N ARG A 62 4.68 24.61 -14.01
CA ARG A 62 4.37 24.78 -12.60
C ARG A 62 2.92 25.19 -12.56
N ALA A 63 2.03 24.23 -12.78
CA ALA A 63 0.62 24.43 -12.54
C ALA A 63 0.50 24.95 -11.10
N ASN A 64 -0.24 26.04 -10.95
CA ASN A 64 -0.53 26.61 -9.64
C ASN A 64 -1.17 25.51 -8.76
N LYS A 65 -0.93 25.57 -7.44
CA LYS A 65 -1.37 24.50 -6.55
C LYS A 65 -2.90 24.48 -6.49
N CYS A 66 -3.48 23.30 -6.69
CA CYS A 66 -4.87 23.00 -6.40
C CYS A 66 -4.92 21.72 -5.57
N ALA A 67 -5.33 21.82 -4.32
CA ALA A 67 -5.42 20.68 -3.41
C ALA A 67 -6.79 20.70 -2.74
N TYR A 68 -7.48 19.56 -2.76
CA TYR A 68 -8.85 19.44 -2.25
C TYR A 68 -9.85 20.44 -2.87
N GLY A 69 -9.59 20.87 -4.11
CA GLY A 69 -10.39 21.88 -4.80
C GLY A 69 -10.10 23.32 -4.35
N GLU A 70 -9.12 23.57 -3.50
CA GLU A 70 -8.69 24.93 -3.09
C GLU A 70 -7.30 25.28 -3.65
N GLY A 71 -7.13 26.56 -4.01
CA GLY A 71 -5.85 27.13 -4.42
C GLY A 71 -5.94 27.92 -5.73
N GLU A 72 -4.91 28.72 -5.98
CA GLU A 72 -4.82 29.64 -7.12
C GLU A 72 -4.88 28.92 -8.47
N GLY A 73 -4.53 27.64 -8.52
CA GLY A 73 -4.57 26.85 -9.75
C GLY A 73 -5.88 26.14 -10.03
N CYS A 74 -6.85 26.16 -9.11
CA CYS A 74 -8.07 25.37 -9.31
C CYS A 74 -8.93 25.91 -10.46
N GLU A 75 -9.01 27.23 -10.63
CA GLU A 75 -9.74 27.84 -11.74
C GLU A 75 -9.06 27.55 -13.09
N ASP A 76 -7.74 27.72 -13.17
CA ASP A 76 -6.95 27.41 -14.37
C ASP A 76 -7.04 25.93 -14.76
N LEU A 77 -7.02 25.03 -13.77
CA LEU A 77 -7.14 23.59 -13.99
C LEU A 77 -8.55 23.16 -14.40
N ALA A 78 -9.58 23.86 -13.92
CA ALA A 78 -10.95 23.60 -14.31
C ALA A 78 -11.30 24.20 -15.67
N GLY A 79 -10.71 25.35 -16.02
CA GLY A 79 -11.06 26.14 -17.19
C GLY A 79 -12.57 26.38 -17.26
N ASP A 80 -13.17 26.05 -18.40
CA ASP A 80 -14.62 26.14 -18.63
C ASP A 80 -15.36 24.81 -18.40
N ASN A 81 -14.68 23.77 -17.91
CA ASN A 81 -15.28 22.46 -17.72
C ASN A 81 -16.14 22.41 -16.45
N ALA A 82 -17.46 22.43 -16.63
CA ALA A 82 -18.44 22.39 -15.54
C ALA A 82 -18.28 21.15 -14.63
N PHE A 83 -17.94 20.00 -15.19
CA PHE A 83 -17.77 18.77 -14.42
C PHE A 83 -16.55 18.82 -13.49
N ILE A 84 -15.43 19.41 -13.95
CA ILE A 84 -14.24 19.58 -13.10
C ILE A 84 -14.51 20.55 -11.95
N LYS A 85 -15.24 21.65 -12.20
CA LYS A 85 -15.67 22.58 -11.14
C LYS A 85 -16.53 21.88 -10.09
N GLU A 86 -17.45 21.01 -10.52
CA GLU A 86 -18.27 20.22 -9.61
C GLU A 86 -17.43 19.25 -8.77
N LEU A 87 -16.46 18.56 -9.38
CA LEU A 87 -15.54 17.67 -8.64
C LEU A 87 -14.69 18.44 -7.62
N GLN A 88 -14.17 19.62 -7.98
CA GLN A 88 -13.43 20.48 -7.06
C GLN A 88 -14.31 20.90 -5.88
N LYS A 89 -15.56 21.32 -6.13
CA LYS A 89 -16.52 21.66 -5.07
C LYS A 89 -16.79 20.48 -4.14
N ARG A 90 -17.09 19.29 -4.67
CA ARG A 90 -17.29 18.08 -3.85
C ARG A 90 -16.03 17.73 -3.05
N SER A 91 -14.85 17.97 -3.62
CA SER A 91 -13.59 17.76 -2.91
C SER A 91 -13.39 18.75 -1.76
N GLN A 92 -13.83 20.01 -1.92
CA GLN A 92 -13.82 21.01 -0.85
C GLN A 92 -14.77 20.60 0.27
N GLU A 93 -16.00 20.21 -0.08
CA GLU A 93 -17.03 19.77 0.88
C GLU A 93 -16.58 18.55 1.70
N ASN A 94 -15.78 17.65 1.12
CA ASN A 94 -15.29 16.43 1.78
C ASN A 94 -13.85 16.54 2.31
N LYS A 95 -13.24 17.73 2.27
CA LYS A 95 -11.84 17.94 2.63
C LYS A 95 -11.52 17.46 4.05
N GLU A 96 -12.31 17.90 5.03
CA GLU A 96 -12.06 17.58 6.44
C GLU A 96 -12.19 16.08 6.73
N ALA A 97 -13.24 15.45 6.20
CA ALA A 97 -13.44 14.01 6.35
C ALA A 97 -12.27 13.22 5.73
N THR A 98 -11.83 13.62 4.53
CA THR A 98 -10.70 12.99 3.83
C THR A 98 -9.40 13.17 4.61
N GLN A 99 -9.14 14.36 5.15
CA GLN A 99 -7.94 14.63 5.96
C GLN A 99 -7.95 13.80 7.25
N LYS A 100 -9.10 13.70 7.92
CA LYS A 100 -9.25 12.87 9.12
C LYS A 100 -9.00 11.38 8.81
N GLU A 101 -9.52 10.88 7.69
CA GLU A 101 -9.26 9.51 7.23
C GLU A 101 -7.77 9.27 6.96
N TYR A 102 -7.11 10.18 6.23
CA TYR A 102 -5.67 10.10 5.95
C TYR A 102 -4.83 10.10 7.22
N LEU A 103 -5.13 10.98 8.18
CA LEU A 103 -4.43 11.04 9.45
C LEU A 103 -4.64 9.76 10.27
N SER A 104 -5.87 9.25 10.31
CA SER A 104 -6.19 7.98 10.97
C SER A 104 -5.40 6.82 10.34
N ALA A 105 -5.43 6.69 9.02
CA ALA A 105 -4.67 5.65 8.30
C ALA A 105 -3.16 5.77 8.53
N TYR A 106 -2.63 7.00 8.52
CA TYR A 106 -1.22 7.27 8.82
C TYR A 106 -0.85 6.80 10.24
N GLN A 107 -1.68 7.13 11.23
CA GLN A 107 -1.42 6.74 12.61
C GLN A 107 -1.42 5.21 12.78
N MET A 108 -2.39 4.53 12.16
CA MET A 108 -2.55 3.09 12.24
C MET A 108 -1.45 2.32 11.51
N LYS A 109 -0.83 2.92 10.50
CA LYS A 109 0.27 2.30 9.79
C LYS A 109 1.58 2.38 10.56
N ASN A 110 1.83 3.50 11.26
CA ASN A 110 3.16 3.81 11.80
C ASN A 110 3.30 3.54 13.31
N TYR A 111 2.24 3.70 14.11
CA TYR A 111 2.36 3.69 15.56
C TYR A 111 2.04 2.36 16.29
N PRO A 112 1.30 1.37 15.75
CA PRO A 112 1.05 0.13 16.50
C PRO A 112 2.33 -0.59 16.91
N ASP A 113 3.28 -0.74 15.98
CA ASP A 113 4.55 -1.42 16.23
C ASP A 113 5.43 -0.61 17.22
N PHE A 114 5.35 0.73 17.16
CA PHE A 114 6.03 1.61 18.11
C PHE A 114 5.52 1.37 19.53
N PHE A 115 4.21 1.40 19.75
CA PHE A 115 3.63 1.20 21.09
C PHE A 115 3.77 -0.22 21.61
N ALA A 116 3.73 -1.22 20.72
CA ALA A 116 3.98 -2.62 21.09
C ALA A 116 5.38 -2.81 21.72
N SER A 117 6.38 -2.02 21.31
CA SER A 117 7.72 -2.07 21.93
C SER A 117 7.75 -1.56 23.38
N TYR A 118 6.76 -0.75 23.77
CA TYR A 118 6.57 -0.26 25.14
C TYR A 118 5.56 -1.11 25.94
N GLY A 119 5.09 -2.24 25.41
CA GLY A 119 4.08 -3.08 26.07
C GLY A 119 2.67 -2.48 26.08
N LYS A 120 2.39 -1.51 25.19
CA LYS A 120 1.07 -0.90 25.03
C LYS A 120 0.43 -1.31 23.71
N PHE A 121 -0.87 -1.52 23.73
CA PHE A 121 -1.66 -1.86 22.55
C PHE A 121 -2.53 -0.68 22.14
N MET A 122 -2.33 -0.17 20.93
CA MET A 122 -3.16 0.87 20.36
C MET A 122 -4.42 0.26 19.76
N VAL A 123 -5.58 0.69 20.23
CA VAL A 123 -6.90 0.20 19.78
C VAL A 123 -7.74 1.40 19.34
N LYS A 124 -8.40 1.27 18.20
CA LYS A 124 -9.30 2.28 17.65
C LYS A 124 -10.67 2.16 18.31
N LYS A 125 -11.20 3.26 18.83
CA LYS A 125 -12.55 3.36 19.38
C LYS A 125 -13.61 3.53 18.28
N SER A 126 -14.86 3.35 18.64
CA SER A 126 -16.05 3.55 17.79
C SER A 126 -16.15 5.00 17.25
N ASP A 127 -15.67 5.98 18.01
CA ASP A 127 -15.61 7.40 17.65
C ASP A 127 -14.49 7.74 16.63
N GLY A 128 -13.64 6.77 16.32
CA GLY A 128 -12.48 6.91 15.43
C GLY A 128 -11.23 7.47 16.09
N THR A 129 -11.23 7.72 17.41
CA THR A 129 -10.04 8.05 18.18
C THR A 129 -9.26 6.78 18.54
N PHE A 130 -8.04 6.97 19.06
CA PHE A 130 -7.16 5.87 19.47
C PHE A 130 -6.90 5.95 20.96
N GLU A 131 -7.01 4.82 21.64
CA GLU A 131 -6.61 4.67 23.03
C GLU A 131 -5.51 3.62 23.16
N LEU A 132 -4.65 3.80 24.15
CA LEU A 132 -3.57 2.89 24.47
C LEU A 132 -3.99 2.10 25.70
N TYR A 133 -3.98 0.77 25.58
CA TYR A 133 -4.24 -0.14 26.68
C TYR A 133 -2.96 -0.85 27.09
N ASP A 134 -2.81 -1.08 28.39
CA ASP A 134 -1.74 -1.96 28.88
C ASP A 134 -2.10 -3.43 28.65
N GLU A 135 -1.12 -4.34 28.74
CA GLU A 135 -1.32 -5.77 28.46
C GLU A 135 -2.43 -6.41 29.30
N ALA A 136 -2.55 -6.02 30.57
CA ALA A 136 -3.58 -6.53 31.48
C ALA A 136 -5.00 -6.11 31.04
N GLU A 137 -5.20 -4.82 30.76
CA GLU A 137 -6.48 -4.28 30.29
C GLU A 137 -6.85 -4.84 28.93
N PHE A 138 -5.88 -4.95 28.02
CA PHE A 138 -6.09 -5.54 26.70
C PHE A 138 -6.52 -7.01 26.81
N ALA A 139 -5.94 -7.78 27.73
CA ALA A 139 -6.34 -9.16 27.96
C ALA A 139 -7.77 -9.27 28.51
N GLU A 140 -8.20 -8.36 29.37
CA GLU A 140 -9.59 -8.29 29.85
C GLU A 140 -10.57 -7.95 28.73
N LEU A 141 -10.27 -6.93 27.93
CA LEU A 141 -11.09 -6.53 26.79
C LEU A 141 -11.18 -7.64 25.73
N LYS A 142 -10.09 -8.37 25.51
CA LYS A 142 -10.06 -9.54 24.62
C LYS A 142 -10.89 -10.70 25.18
N LYS A 143 -10.81 -10.99 26.48
CA LYS A 143 -11.67 -12.00 27.15
C LYS A 143 -13.15 -11.63 27.08
N ALA A 144 -13.45 -10.33 27.15
CA ALA A 144 -14.80 -9.80 27.00
C ALA A 144 -15.29 -9.76 25.53
N ASN A 145 -14.49 -10.21 24.56
CA ASN A 145 -14.78 -10.13 23.12
C ASN A 145 -15.09 -8.72 22.61
N LYS A 146 -14.60 -7.68 23.30
CA LYS A 146 -14.78 -6.28 22.89
C LYS A 146 -13.75 -5.82 21.86
N ILE A 147 -12.71 -6.61 21.59
CA ILE A 147 -11.68 -6.27 20.62
C ILE A 147 -11.84 -7.13 19.37
N ARG A 148 -12.02 -6.48 18.23
CA ARG A 148 -12.08 -7.12 16.93
C ARG A 148 -10.89 -6.70 16.08
N LEU A 149 -10.38 -7.65 15.29
CA LEU A 149 -9.43 -7.34 14.22
C LEU A 149 -10.21 -6.92 12.97
N GLU A 150 -10.06 -5.68 12.57
CA GLU A 150 -10.63 -5.17 11.33
C GLU A 150 -9.53 -5.03 10.29
N ARG A 151 -9.82 -5.35 9.03
CA ARG A 151 -8.89 -5.05 7.95
C ARG A 151 -9.19 -3.66 7.42
N PRO A 152 -8.20 -2.77 7.35
CA PRO A 152 -8.42 -1.46 6.76
C PRO A 152 -8.89 -1.62 5.31
N THR A 153 -9.75 -0.69 4.91
CA THR A 153 -10.33 -0.63 3.57
C THR A 153 -9.87 0.64 2.87
N ALA A 154 -9.61 0.55 1.57
CA ALA A 154 -9.31 1.68 0.70
C ALA A 154 -10.52 2.07 -0.17
N MET A 155 -10.41 3.20 -0.85
CA MET A 155 -11.41 3.72 -1.80
C MET A 155 -12.80 3.91 -1.17
N GLY A 156 -12.86 4.45 0.05
CA GLY A 156 -14.11 4.68 0.77
C GLY A 156 -14.83 3.39 1.16
N GLY A 157 -14.10 2.39 1.65
CA GLY A 157 -14.69 1.14 2.16
C GLY A 157 -14.89 0.02 1.12
N LYS A 158 -14.61 0.28 -0.17
CA LYS A 158 -14.95 -0.65 -1.25
C LYS A 158 -13.96 -1.81 -1.41
N VAL A 159 -12.70 -1.59 -1.06
CA VAL A 159 -11.62 -2.55 -1.30
C VAL A 159 -10.89 -2.82 -0.01
N GLN A 160 -10.67 -4.09 0.36
CA GLN A 160 -9.81 -4.42 1.49
C GLN A 160 -8.36 -4.13 1.12
N ASP A 161 -7.67 -3.34 1.94
CA ASP A 161 -6.26 -3.05 1.74
C ASP A 161 -5.40 -4.17 2.37
N LEU A 162 -4.95 -5.10 1.53
CA LEU A 162 -4.08 -6.20 1.95
C LEU A 162 -2.63 -5.76 2.23
N THR A 163 -2.27 -4.53 1.88
CA THR A 163 -0.90 -4.01 2.13
C THR A 163 -0.73 -3.52 3.55
N GLN A 164 -1.84 -3.29 4.27
CA GLN A 164 -1.84 -2.80 5.63
C GLN A 164 -2.13 -3.92 6.63
N LYS A 165 -1.53 -3.82 7.82
CA LYS A 165 -1.78 -4.77 8.91
C LYS A 165 -3.22 -4.61 9.42
N PRO A 166 -3.87 -5.70 9.86
CA PRO A 166 -5.14 -5.61 10.56
C PRO A 166 -5.02 -4.74 11.81
N ILE A 167 -6.11 -4.04 12.10
CA ILE A 167 -6.20 -3.03 13.14
C ILE A 167 -7.07 -3.56 14.28
N LEU A 168 -6.73 -3.20 15.52
CA LEU A 168 -7.54 -3.55 16.68
C LEU A 168 -8.62 -2.48 16.86
N VAL A 169 -9.88 -2.88 16.88
CA VAL A 169 -11.04 -2.00 17.02
C VAL A 169 -11.85 -2.43 18.23
N LEU A 170 -12.22 -1.46 19.07
CA LEU A 170 -13.13 -1.65 20.19
C LEU A 170 -14.57 -1.68 19.65
N VAL A 171 -15.23 -2.81 19.85
CA VAL A 171 -16.65 -3.02 19.56
C VAL A 171 -17.39 -2.91 20.90
N GLU A 172 -18.29 -1.93 20.98
CA GLU A 172 -19.18 -1.74 22.14
C GLU A 172 -20.34 -2.75 22.14
#